data_AF-A7NRF4-F1
#
_entry.id   AF-A7NRF4-F1
#
_cell.length_a   1.000
_cell.length_b   1.000
_cell.length_c   1.000
_cell.angle_alpha   90.00
_cell.angle_beta   90.00
_cell.angle_gamma   90.00
#
_symmetry.space_group_name_H-M   'P 1'
#
loop_
_entity.id
_entity.type
_entity.pdbx_description
1 polymer ?
#
loop_
_entity_poly.entity_id
_entity_poly.type
_entity_poly.pdbx_seq_one_letter_code
_entity_poly.pdbx_strand_id
1 'polypeptide(L)'
;MSLLQHPLLETLAPLFDALARAGGRPLLVGGAVRDLLLGLPPTDIDVEVYGIDGQHLAAALAPFGRVDAVGRSFGVLKLRLDGYNVDVALPARYRPAAAGEPGALAEYDPSLTPREALARRDFTINALALTPSGDLVDYFGGRADLEARRLCHTSEAFGDDPLRVLRAMQFAARFNMRLAPDTAALCRTLLPASAGLPLDRIWREWHKWATLGAHPSAGLRALDESGWLALYPELAALQGCPQHPHFHPEGDVWLHTLYVCDAAVRIAERDALDARDRAVLIFAALCHDLGKPPTTIVEEDGIPRSPGHATAGVPLTRAFLARIGSPHWLEPLVTPLVREHLAHLHTPPTPRVVRRLAHRLTPATLVQWERLVEADASGRPPLPPERPAAAHLALAEAEGAAKNRPAPLVRGRDLIAAGVEPGPRLGALLRRAYEAQLDGAFRTVEEGIAWVLHTNEH
;
A
#
# COMPACT_ATOMS: atom_id res chain seq x y z
N MET A 1 -26.02 12.53 -10.37
CA MET A 1 -26.55 12.08 -11.68
C MET A 1 -27.40 10.85 -11.44
N SER A 2 -28.49 10.68 -12.19
CA SER A 2 -29.15 9.38 -12.23
C SER A 2 -28.14 8.34 -12.74
N LEU A 3 -28.00 7.18 -12.09
CA LEU A 3 -27.15 6.08 -12.57
C LEU A 3 -27.51 5.68 -14.01
N LEU A 4 -28.76 5.93 -14.41
CA LEU A 4 -29.33 5.72 -15.75
C LEU A 4 -28.62 6.50 -16.88
N GLN A 5 -27.84 7.54 -16.57
CA GLN A 5 -27.20 8.43 -17.56
C GLN A 5 -25.67 8.41 -17.46
N HIS A 6 -25.08 7.39 -16.83
CA HIS A 6 -23.64 7.31 -16.81
C HIS A 6 -23.11 6.90 -18.20
N PRO A 7 -22.12 7.60 -18.78
CA PRO A 7 -21.59 7.30 -20.13
C PRO A 7 -21.16 5.83 -20.32
N LEU A 8 -20.77 5.17 -19.23
CA LEU A 8 -20.45 3.75 -19.24
C LEU A 8 -21.61 2.87 -19.74
N LEU A 9 -22.86 3.13 -19.31
CA LEU A 9 -23.99 2.32 -19.76
C LEU A 9 -24.27 2.52 -21.24
N GLU A 10 -24.04 3.73 -21.77
CA GLU A 10 -24.13 4.00 -23.21
C GLU A 10 -23.06 3.23 -23.99
N THR A 11 -21.81 3.21 -23.49
CA THR A 11 -20.72 2.40 -24.06
C THR A 11 -21.03 0.90 -24.03
N LEU A 12 -21.65 0.40 -22.97
CA LEU A 12 -22.00 -1.01 -22.82
C LEU A 12 -23.31 -1.40 -23.53
N ALA A 13 -24.14 -0.45 -23.97
CA ALA A 13 -25.45 -0.73 -24.55
C ALA A 13 -25.39 -1.68 -25.77
N PRO A 14 -24.49 -1.50 -26.75
CA PRO A 14 -24.38 -2.44 -27.88
C PRO A 14 -24.06 -3.87 -27.45
N LEU A 15 -23.19 -4.02 -26.43
CA LEU A 15 -22.83 -5.30 -25.84
C LEU A 15 -24.04 -5.93 -25.14
N PHE A 16 -24.74 -5.16 -24.31
CA PHE A 16 -25.93 -5.65 -23.61
C PHE A 16 -27.04 -6.08 -24.55
N ASP A 17 -27.28 -5.33 -25.63
CA ASP A 17 -28.25 -5.66 -26.66
C ASP A 17 -27.91 -6.97 -27.39
N ALA A 18 -26.63 -7.20 -27.69
CA ALA A 18 -26.18 -8.43 -28.32
C ALA A 18 -26.38 -9.64 -27.40
N LEU A 19 -26.03 -9.49 -26.12
CA LEU A 19 -26.23 -10.53 -25.10
C LEU A 19 -27.73 -10.84 -24.89
N ALA A 20 -28.57 -9.80 -24.86
CA ALA A 20 -30.02 -9.94 -24.74
C ALA A 20 -30.64 -10.66 -25.94
N ARG A 21 -30.23 -10.33 -27.18
CA ARG A 21 -30.69 -11.03 -28.39
C ARG A 21 -30.29 -12.50 -28.42
N ALA A 22 -29.18 -12.86 -27.78
CA ALA A 22 -28.72 -14.24 -27.63
C ALA A 22 -29.43 -14.99 -26.48
N GLY A 23 -30.41 -14.38 -25.82
CA GLY A 23 -31.16 -14.96 -24.70
C GLY A 23 -30.52 -14.77 -23.32
N GLY A 24 -29.38 -14.06 -23.27
CA GLY A 24 -28.69 -13.72 -22.03
C GLY A 24 -29.31 -12.54 -21.29
N ARG A 25 -29.11 -12.48 -19.98
CA ARG A 25 -29.49 -11.35 -19.13
C ARG A 25 -28.21 -10.76 -18.51
N PRO A 26 -27.59 -9.75 -19.15
CA PRO A 26 -26.36 -9.17 -18.66
C PRO A 26 -26.61 -8.22 -17.49
N LEU A 27 -25.74 -8.27 -16.49
CA LEU A 27 -25.71 -7.34 -15.37
C LEU A 27 -24.29 -6.78 -15.23
N LEU A 28 -24.16 -5.46 -15.12
CA LEU A 28 -22.93 -4.85 -14.63
C LEU A 28 -22.84 -5.12 -13.13
N VAL A 29 -21.76 -5.71 -12.63
CA VAL A 29 -21.67 -6.20 -11.24
C VAL A 29 -20.45 -5.65 -10.51
N GLY A 30 -20.48 -5.71 -9.19
CA GLY A 30 -19.27 -5.60 -8.38
C GLY A 30 -18.73 -4.19 -8.18
N GLY A 31 -17.41 -4.07 -8.27
CA GLY A 31 -16.69 -2.83 -7.95
C GLY A 31 -17.08 -1.66 -8.86
N ALA A 32 -17.39 -1.94 -10.13
CA ALA A 32 -17.86 -0.92 -11.06
C ALA A 32 -19.14 -0.22 -10.54
N VAL A 33 -20.12 -0.98 -10.06
CA VAL A 33 -21.38 -0.43 -9.55
C VAL A 33 -21.15 0.39 -8.28
N ARG A 34 -20.33 -0.11 -7.36
CA ARG A 34 -19.91 0.63 -6.16
C ARG A 34 -19.25 1.96 -6.52
N ASP A 35 -18.31 1.94 -7.45
CA ASP A 35 -17.54 3.12 -7.83
C ASP A 35 -18.44 4.15 -8.51
N LEU A 36 -19.37 3.71 -9.37
CA LEU A 36 -20.41 4.58 -9.95
C LEU A 36 -21.29 5.25 -8.88
N LEU A 37 -21.71 4.50 -7.85
CA LEU A 37 -22.48 5.04 -6.72
C LEU A 37 -21.69 6.06 -5.89
N LEU A 38 -20.37 5.90 -5.79
CA LEU A 38 -19.46 6.85 -5.16
C LEU A 38 -19.12 8.05 -6.06
N GLY A 39 -19.57 8.07 -7.32
CA GLY A 39 -19.18 9.09 -8.29
C GLY A 39 -17.72 8.98 -8.75
N LEU A 40 -17.12 7.79 -8.61
CA LEU A 40 -15.76 7.48 -9.04
C LEU A 40 -15.77 6.84 -10.44
N PRO A 41 -14.72 7.07 -11.26
CA PRO A 41 -14.58 6.37 -12.53
C PRO A 41 -14.29 4.88 -12.26
N PRO A 42 -15.10 3.96 -12.82
CA PRO A 42 -14.85 2.53 -12.67
C PRO A 42 -13.62 2.13 -13.50
N THR A 43 -12.70 1.37 -12.89
CA THR A 43 -11.45 0.93 -13.54
C THR A 43 -11.53 -0.48 -14.11
N ASP A 44 -12.28 -1.36 -13.44
CA ASP A 44 -12.51 -2.74 -13.83
C ASP A 44 -14.02 -2.94 -14.01
N ILE A 45 -14.45 -3.33 -15.22
CA ILE A 45 -15.87 -3.51 -15.54
C ILE A 45 -16.14 -5.01 -15.66
N ASP A 46 -16.89 -5.52 -14.69
CA ASP A 46 -17.33 -6.91 -14.67
C ASP A 46 -18.79 -6.98 -15.13
N VAL A 47 -19.05 -7.76 -16.19
CA VAL A 47 -20.40 -8.07 -16.67
C VAL A 47 -20.69 -9.55 -16.43
N GLU A 48 -21.72 -9.85 -15.67
CA GLU A 48 -22.16 -11.23 -15.44
C GLU A 48 -23.43 -11.51 -16.25
N VAL A 49 -23.46 -12.61 -17.01
CA VAL A 49 -24.53 -12.91 -17.96
C VAL A 49 -25.28 -14.18 -17.55
N TYR A 50 -26.59 -14.05 -17.33
CA TYR A 50 -27.44 -15.13 -16.84
C TYR A 50 -28.33 -15.73 -17.94
N GLY A 51 -28.69 -17.01 -17.82
CA GLY A 51 -29.67 -17.65 -18.71
C GLY A 51 -29.16 -18.00 -20.11
N ILE A 52 -27.84 -17.98 -20.31
CA ILE A 52 -27.17 -18.34 -21.58
C ILE A 52 -26.04 -19.34 -21.28
N ASP A 53 -25.76 -20.24 -22.22
CA ASP A 53 -24.59 -21.12 -22.11
C ASP A 53 -23.32 -20.48 -22.69
N GLY A 54 -22.16 -21.10 -22.43
CA GLY A 54 -20.87 -20.58 -22.84
C GLY A 54 -20.67 -20.49 -24.36
N GLN A 55 -21.31 -21.36 -25.15
CA GLN A 55 -21.19 -21.34 -26.60
C GLN A 55 -21.94 -20.16 -27.20
N HIS A 56 -23.19 -19.96 -26.77
CA HIS A 56 -24.00 -18.82 -27.20
C HIS A 56 -23.42 -17.50 -26.69
N LEU A 57 -22.86 -17.46 -25.47
CA LEU A 57 -22.14 -16.29 -24.96
C LEU A 57 -20.94 -15.94 -25.86
N ALA A 58 -20.07 -16.91 -26.17
CA ALA A 58 -18.90 -16.67 -27.02
C ALA A 58 -19.31 -16.17 -28.43
N ALA A 59 -20.36 -16.74 -29.01
CA ALA A 59 -20.89 -16.30 -30.30
C ALA A 59 -21.44 -14.86 -30.25
N ALA A 60 -22.14 -14.49 -29.17
CA ALA A 60 -22.66 -13.14 -28.97
C ALA A 60 -21.55 -12.09 -28.78
N LEU A 61 -20.41 -12.48 -28.19
CA LEU A 61 -19.27 -11.59 -27.94
C LEU A 61 -18.29 -11.48 -29.12
N ALA A 62 -18.28 -12.44 -30.04
CA ALA A 62 -17.35 -12.45 -31.19
C ALA A 62 -17.30 -11.13 -32.00
N PRO A 63 -18.41 -10.38 -32.19
CA PRO A 63 -18.36 -9.08 -32.87
C PRO A 63 -17.62 -7.97 -32.10
N PHE A 64 -17.44 -8.12 -30.79
CA PHE A 64 -16.91 -7.08 -29.90
C PHE A 64 -15.42 -7.21 -29.62
N GLY A 65 -14.80 -8.33 -29.98
CA GLY A 65 -13.37 -8.51 -29.79
C GLY A 65 -12.92 -9.96 -29.80
N ARG A 66 -11.62 -10.14 -29.59
CA ARG A 66 -11.02 -11.47 -29.49
C ARG A 66 -11.49 -12.15 -28.21
N VAL A 67 -12.17 -13.28 -28.38
CA VAL A 67 -12.65 -14.14 -27.30
C VAL A 67 -11.53 -15.12 -26.96
N ASP A 68 -10.80 -14.91 -25.86
CA ASP A 68 -9.82 -15.87 -25.36
C ASP A 68 -10.50 -16.89 -24.43
N ALA A 69 -10.93 -18.03 -25.00
CA ALA A 69 -11.44 -19.16 -24.21
C ALA A 69 -10.27 -19.91 -23.56
N VAL A 70 -9.82 -19.45 -22.39
CA VAL A 70 -8.73 -20.11 -21.66
C VAL A 70 -9.25 -21.32 -20.87
N GLY A 71 -8.79 -22.52 -21.24
CA GLY A 71 -9.01 -23.77 -20.49
C GLY A 71 -10.37 -24.44 -20.77
N ARG A 72 -10.55 -25.68 -20.34
CA ARG A 72 -11.83 -26.44 -20.43
C ARG A 72 -12.95 -25.88 -19.52
N SER A 73 -12.88 -24.60 -19.23
CA SER A 73 -13.78 -23.83 -18.39
C SER A 73 -13.96 -22.49 -19.12
N PHE A 74 -15.17 -22.15 -19.58
CA PHE A 74 -15.49 -20.88 -20.28
C PHE A 74 -15.34 -19.65 -19.36
N GLY A 75 -14.12 -19.38 -18.92
CA GLY A 75 -13.77 -18.41 -17.88
C GLY A 75 -13.54 -17.04 -18.46
N VAL A 76 -14.23 -16.06 -17.87
CA VAL A 76 -14.09 -14.60 -18.03
C VAL A 76 -13.53 -14.17 -19.39
N LEU A 77 -14.43 -13.76 -20.27
CA LEU A 77 -14.12 -13.27 -21.61
C LEU A 77 -13.75 -11.79 -21.53
N LYS A 78 -12.50 -11.47 -21.86
CA LYS A 78 -11.96 -10.11 -21.79
C LYS A 78 -12.15 -9.38 -23.11
N LEU A 79 -12.81 -8.23 -23.06
CA LEU A 79 -13.07 -7.37 -24.20
C LEU A 79 -12.46 -5.98 -23.96
N ARG A 80 -12.17 -5.28 -25.05
CA ARG A 80 -11.79 -3.87 -24.99
C ARG A 80 -12.80 -3.04 -25.77
N LEU A 81 -13.59 -2.24 -25.06
CA LEU A 81 -14.66 -1.40 -25.61
C LEU A 81 -14.39 0.07 -25.27
N ASP A 82 -14.19 0.92 -26.27
CA ASP A 82 -13.98 2.37 -26.13
C ASP A 82 -13.01 2.77 -25.00
N GLY A 83 -11.88 2.06 -24.90
CA GLY A 83 -10.84 2.32 -23.91
C GLY A 83 -11.01 1.59 -22.57
N TYR A 84 -12.16 0.98 -22.33
CA TYR A 84 -12.43 0.16 -21.16
C TYR A 84 -12.05 -1.31 -21.36
N ASN A 85 -11.53 -1.93 -20.30
CA ASN A 85 -11.41 -3.39 -20.22
C ASN A 85 -12.68 -3.94 -19.57
N VAL A 86 -13.37 -4.83 -20.28
CA VAL A 86 -14.64 -5.41 -19.84
C VAL A 86 -14.46 -6.92 -19.72
N ASP A 87 -14.65 -7.43 -18.52
CA ASP A 87 -14.57 -8.85 -18.18
C ASP A 87 -16.00 -9.42 -18.14
N VAL A 88 -16.35 -10.26 -19.11
CA VAL A 88 -17.69 -10.86 -19.25
C VAL A 88 -17.67 -12.30 -18.76
N ALA A 89 -18.46 -12.63 -17.75
CA ALA A 89 -18.47 -13.95 -17.14
C ALA A 89 -19.87 -14.57 -17.08
N LEU A 90 -19.92 -15.89 -17.07
CA LEU A 90 -21.10 -16.63 -16.63
C LEU A 90 -21.08 -16.80 -15.10
N PRO A 91 -22.25 -16.88 -14.45
CA PRO A 91 -22.32 -17.23 -13.05
C PRO A 91 -21.71 -18.62 -12.83
N ALA A 92 -20.91 -18.73 -11.78
CA ALA A 92 -20.23 -19.97 -11.43
C ALA A 92 -20.40 -20.32 -9.95
N ARG A 93 -20.55 -21.61 -9.69
CA ARG A 93 -20.31 -22.19 -8.36
C ARG A 93 -18.83 -22.53 -8.27
N TYR A 94 -18.22 -22.26 -7.13
CA TYR A 94 -16.83 -22.62 -6.90
C TYR A 94 -16.81 -23.87 -6.04
N ARG A 95 -16.15 -24.92 -6.52
CA ARG A 95 -15.84 -26.09 -5.70
C ARG A 95 -14.39 -26.02 -5.21
N PRO A 96 -14.10 -26.55 -4.02
CA PRO A 96 -12.72 -26.71 -3.57
C PRO A 96 -11.90 -27.46 -4.63
N ALA A 97 -10.68 -26.99 -4.91
CA ALA A 97 -9.72 -27.74 -5.72
C ALA A 97 -9.42 -29.09 -5.07
N ALA A 98 -9.22 -30.12 -5.88
CA ALA A 98 -8.59 -31.34 -5.38
C ALA A 98 -7.12 -31.07 -5.00
N ALA A 99 -6.53 -31.92 -4.15
CA ALA A 99 -5.13 -31.80 -3.79
C ALA A 99 -4.24 -31.83 -5.06
N GLY A 100 -3.49 -30.75 -5.29
CA GLY A 100 -2.66 -30.57 -6.49
C GLY A 100 -3.25 -29.67 -7.59
N GLU A 101 -4.50 -29.22 -7.44
CA GLU A 101 -5.11 -28.22 -8.33
C GLU A 101 -4.96 -26.79 -7.77
N PRO A 102 -4.69 -25.78 -8.61
CA PRO A 102 -4.59 -24.40 -8.15
C PRO A 102 -5.98 -23.79 -7.88
N GLY A 103 -6.31 -23.61 -6.61
CA GLY A 103 -7.46 -22.80 -6.15
C GLY A 103 -8.84 -23.38 -6.48
N ALA A 104 -9.90 -22.71 -6.04
CA ALA A 104 -11.27 -23.21 -6.27
C ALA A 104 -11.61 -23.26 -7.77
N LEU A 105 -12.14 -24.40 -8.23
CA LEU A 105 -12.54 -24.59 -9.63
C LEU A 105 -13.94 -24.04 -9.85
N ALA A 106 -14.07 -23.16 -10.85
CA ALA A 106 -15.35 -22.61 -11.29
C ALA A 106 -16.13 -23.67 -12.10
N GLU A 107 -17.33 -23.98 -11.64
CA GLU A 107 -18.34 -24.76 -12.35
C GLU A 107 -19.46 -23.82 -12.79
N TYR A 108 -19.56 -23.58 -14.09
CA TYR A 108 -20.59 -22.71 -14.64
C TYR A 108 -21.98 -23.29 -14.40
N ASP A 109 -22.85 -22.46 -13.86
CA ASP A 109 -24.22 -22.82 -13.58
C ASP A 109 -25.14 -21.74 -14.15
N PRO A 110 -25.60 -21.88 -15.41
CA PRO A 110 -26.53 -20.95 -16.02
C PRO A 110 -27.86 -20.81 -15.27
N SER A 111 -28.17 -21.73 -14.34
CA SER A 111 -29.36 -21.70 -13.50
C SER A 111 -29.18 -20.90 -12.21
N LEU A 112 -27.94 -20.53 -11.85
CA LEU A 112 -27.65 -19.73 -10.67
C LEU A 112 -28.37 -18.38 -10.77
N THR A 113 -29.12 -18.02 -9.73
CA THR A 113 -29.82 -16.74 -9.72
C THR A 113 -28.85 -15.59 -9.40
N PRO A 114 -29.16 -14.34 -9.81
CA PRO A 114 -28.37 -13.17 -9.43
C PRO A 114 -28.18 -13.03 -7.93
N ARG A 115 -29.20 -13.37 -7.14
CA ARG A 115 -29.12 -13.35 -5.67
C ARG A 115 -28.09 -14.34 -5.13
N GLU A 116 -28.06 -15.58 -5.64
CA GLU A 116 -27.09 -16.59 -5.22
C GLU A 116 -25.65 -16.27 -5.65
N ALA A 117 -25.48 -15.72 -6.85
CA ALA A 117 -24.17 -15.30 -7.36
C ALA A 117 -23.60 -14.14 -6.53
N LEU A 118 -24.41 -13.10 -6.31
CA LEU A 118 -24.03 -11.93 -5.52
C LEU A 118 -23.77 -12.30 -4.05
N ALA A 119 -24.51 -13.26 -3.46
CA ALA A 119 -24.29 -13.73 -2.09
C ALA A 119 -22.86 -14.21 -1.81
N ARG A 120 -22.19 -14.76 -2.83
CA ARG A 120 -20.83 -15.32 -2.71
C ARG A 120 -19.73 -14.27 -2.68
N ARG A 121 -20.06 -13.01 -2.96
CA ARG A 121 -19.09 -11.91 -2.95
C ARG A 121 -18.67 -11.55 -1.53
N ASP A 122 -17.59 -10.81 -1.42
CA ASP A 122 -16.99 -10.46 -0.13
C ASP A 122 -17.88 -9.52 0.69
N PHE A 123 -18.20 -8.33 0.18
CA PHE A 123 -18.94 -7.33 0.92
C PHE A 123 -20.22 -6.92 0.20
N THR A 124 -21.23 -6.49 0.97
CA THR A 124 -22.52 -5.99 0.46
C THR A 124 -22.32 -4.89 -0.59
N ILE A 125 -21.38 -3.97 -0.36
CA ILE A 125 -21.01 -2.90 -1.30
C ILE A 125 -20.45 -3.41 -2.64
N ASN A 126 -19.94 -4.63 -2.67
CA ASN A 126 -19.46 -5.31 -3.88
C ASN A 126 -20.47 -6.32 -4.40
N ALA A 127 -21.58 -6.55 -3.70
CA ALA A 127 -22.68 -7.43 -4.07
C ALA A 127 -23.83 -6.66 -4.73
N LEU A 128 -23.48 -5.61 -5.48
CA LEU A 128 -24.38 -4.74 -6.22
C LEU A 128 -24.34 -5.07 -7.71
N ALA A 129 -25.46 -4.87 -8.38
CA ALA A 129 -25.55 -4.99 -9.84
C ALA A 129 -26.42 -3.88 -10.46
N LEU A 130 -26.18 -3.58 -11.73
CA LEU A 130 -27.01 -2.70 -12.56
C LEU A 130 -27.52 -3.46 -13.78
N THR A 131 -28.80 -3.27 -14.08
CA THR A 131 -29.40 -3.77 -15.33
C THR A 131 -28.96 -2.91 -16.53
N PRO A 132 -29.20 -3.36 -17.78
CA PRO A 132 -28.99 -2.53 -18.96
C PRO A 132 -29.84 -1.26 -18.98
N SER A 133 -31.02 -1.29 -18.36
CA SER A 133 -31.86 -0.10 -18.15
C SER A 133 -31.28 0.84 -17.10
N GLY A 134 -30.30 0.41 -16.30
CA GLY A 134 -29.65 1.16 -15.23
C GLY A 134 -30.38 1.11 -13.88
N ASP A 135 -31.25 0.11 -13.70
CA ASP A 135 -31.89 -0.18 -12.41
C ASP A 135 -30.92 -0.89 -11.48
N LEU A 136 -30.86 -0.43 -10.22
CA LEU A 136 -30.01 -1.02 -9.19
C LEU A 136 -30.63 -2.31 -8.63
N VAL A 137 -29.87 -3.39 -8.71
CA VAL A 137 -30.16 -4.67 -8.07
C VAL A 137 -29.30 -4.78 -6.82
N ASP A 138 -29.94 -4.67 -5.65
CA ASP A 138 -29.31 -4.75 -4.33
C ASP A 138 -30.12 -5.68 -3.41
N TYR A 139 -29.65 -6.92 -3.27
CA TYR A 139 -30.30 -7.93 -2.41
C TYR A 139 -29.82 -7.90 -0.96
N PHE A 140 -28.70 -7.22 -0.68
CA PHE A 140 -27.97 -7.33 0.59
C PHE A 140 -27.78 -5.99 1.31
N GLY A 141 -28.34 -4.90 0.77
CA GLY A 141 -28.29 -3.57 1.38
C GLY A 141 -26.97 -2.83 1.15
N GLY A 142 -26.22 -3.17 0.10
CA GLY A 142 -24.93 -2.57 -0.21
C GLY A 142 -24.98 -1.05 -0.42
N ARG A 143 -26.08 -0.51 -0.97
CA ARG A 143 -26.24 0.94 -1.12
C ARG A 143 -26.34 1.64 0.23
N ALA A 144 -27.17 1.11 1.13
CA ALA A 144 -27.34 1.68 2.47
C ALA A 144 -26.04 1.59 3.28
N ASP A 145 -25.30 0.49 3.14
CA ASP A 145 -23.99 0.30 3.77
C ASP A 145 -22.93 1.29 3.26
N LEU A 146 -22.95 1.59 1.95
CA LEU A 146 -22.08 2.59 1.34
C LEU A 146 -22.39 4.00 1.89
N GLU A 147 -23.67 4.37 1.96
CA GLU A 147 -24.13 5.64 2.52
C GLU A 147 -23.77 5.77 4.01
N ALA A 148 -23.88 4.68 4.77
CA ALA A 148 -23.54 4.62 6.20
C ALA A 148 -22.03 4.44 6.49
N ARG A 149 -21.19 4.29 5.46
CA ARG A 149 -19.75 3.95 5.58
C ARG A 149 -19.50 2.72 6.46
N ARG A 150 -20.35 1.71 6.31
CA ARG A 150 -20.30 0.46 7.07
C ARG A 150 -19.95 -0.71 6.15
N LEU A 151 -18.93 -1.47 6.52
CA LEU A 151 -18.43 -2.60 5.75
C LEU A 151 -19.03 -3.91 6.29
N CYS A 152 -20.00 -4.44 5.56
CA CYS A 152 -20.75 -5.65 5.89
C CYS A 152 -20.33 -6.82 5.00
N HIS A 153 -20.09 -7.99 5.59
CA HIS A 153 -19.97 -9.23 4.82
C HIS A 153 -21.29 -9.55 4.12
N THR A 154 -21.23 -10.13 2.91
CA THR A 154 -22.45 -10.37 2.13
C THR A 154 -23.30 -11.51 2.69
N SER A 155 -22.66 -12.63 3.05
CA SER A 155 -23.33 -13.85 3.53
C SER A 155 -22.33 -14.77 4.23
N GLU A 156 -22.78 -15.92 4.70
CA GLU A 156 -21.93 -16.97 5.29
C GLU A 156 -20.79 -17.44 4.37
N ALA A 157 -20.96 -17.32 3.05
CA ALA A 157 -19.90 -17.61 2.06
C ALA A 157 -18.68 -16.69 2.19
N PHE A 158 -18.74 -15.66 3.03
CA PHE A 158 -17.56 -14.89 3.43
C PHE A 158 -16.45 -15.75 4.04
N GLY A 159 -16.81 -16.79 4.79
CA GLY A 159 -15.85 -17.69 5.42
C GLY A 159 -15.04 -18.54 4.43
N ASP A 160 -15.51 -18.67 3.18
CA ASP A 160 -14.88 -19.52 2.15
C ASP A 160 -13.49 -19.02 1.71
N ASP A 161 -13.18 -17.72 1.90
CA ASP A 161 -11.86 -17.15 1.62
C ASP A 161 -11.42 -16.22 2.76
N PRO A 162 -10.56 -16.71 3.69
CA PRO A 162 -10.04 -15.91 4.79
C PRO A 162 -9.34 -14.62 4.35
N LEU A 163 -8.82 -14.54 3.11
CA LEU A 163 -8.20 -13.31 2.60
C LEU A 163 -9.17 -12.13 2.61
N ARG A 164 -10.49 -12.38 2.61
CA ARG A 164 -11.51 -11.33 2.68
C ARG A 164 -11.37 -10.44 3.92
N VAL A 165 -10.74 -10.91 4.99
CA VAL A 165 -10.44 -10.05 6.15
C VAL A 165 -9.39 -8.98 5.81
N LEU A 166 -8.32 -9.32 5.09
CA LEU A 166 -7.36 -8.32 4.59
C LEU A 166 -7.94 -7.44 3.48
N ARG A 167 -8.88 -7.98 2.68
CA ARG A 167 -9.67 -7.14 1.76
C ARG A 167 -10.51 -6.12 2.53
N ALA A 168 -11.03 -6.50 3.71
CA ALA A 168 -11.76 -5.58 4.59
C ALA A 168 -10.87 -4.41 5.03
N MET A 169 -9.65 -4.71 5.48
CA MET A 169 -8.64 -3.71 5.84
C MET A 169 -8.39 -2.70 4.70
N GLN A 170 -8.13 -3.17 3.48
CA GLN A 170 -7.86 -2.22 2.38
C GLN A 170 -9.13 -1.47 1.91
N PHE A 171 -10.31 -2.07 1.95
CA PHE A 171 -11.55 -1.35 1.61
C PHE A 171 -11.94 -0.31 2.65
N ALA A 172 -11.79 -0.63 3.93
CA ALA A 172 -11.97 0.33 5.01
C ALA A 172 -11.03 1.53 4.83
N ALA A 173 -9.75 1.29 4.47
CA ALA A 173 -8.83 2.37 4.16
C ALA A 173 -9.19 3.15 2.90
N ARG A 174 -9.62 2.47 1.83
CA ARG A 174 -9.93 3.10 0.55
C ARG A 174 -11.18 3.98 0.62
N PHE A 175 -12.21 3.53 1.33
CA PHE A 175 -13.53 4.16 1.32
C PHE A 175 -13.93 4.81 2.66
N ASN A 176 -12.99 4.89 3.61
CA ASN A 176 -13.23 5.45 4.94
C ASN A 176 -14.39 4.77 5.69
N MET A 177 -14.38 3.44 5.71
CA MET A 177 -15.47 2.63 6.27
C MET A 177 -15.05 1.96 7.58
N ARG A 178 -16.04 1.57 8.40
CA ARG A 178 -15.85 0.76 9.60
C ARG A 178 -16.47 -0.61 9.44
N LEU A 179 -15.90 -1.63 10.08
CA LEU A 179 -16.52 -2.95 10.08
C LEU A 179 -17.85 -2.90 10.83
N ALA A 180 -18.86 -3.56 10.27
CA ALA A 180 -20.07 -3.87 11.05
C ALA A 180 -19.71 -4.82 12.21
N PRO A 181 -20.35 -4.72 13.40
CA PRO A 181 -20.05 -5.58 14.53
C PRO A 181 -20.10 -7.08 14.22
N ASP A 182 -21.11 -7.52 13.46
CA ASP A 182 -21.27 -8.93 13.07
C ASP A 182 -20.19 -9.38 12.08
N THR A 183 -19.78 -8.50 11.16
CA THR A 183 -18.64 -8.76 10.26
C THR A 183 -17.35 -8.89 11.05
N ALA A 184 -17.09 -7.99 12.00
CA ALA A 184 -15.92 -8.07 12.86
C ALA A 184 -15.90 -9.38 13.66
N ALA A 185 -17.07 -9.80 14.19
CA ALA A 185 -17.22 -11.08 14.87
C ALA A 185 -16.88 -12.27 13.96
N LEU A 186 -17.40 -12.29 12.73
CA LEU A 186 -17.08 -13.32 11.75
C LEU A 186 -15.58 -13.30 11.38
N CYS A 187 -14.97 -12.13 11.18
CA CYS A 187 -13.55 -12.07 10.86
C CYS A 187 -12.66 -12.67 11.96
N ARG A 188 -13.03 -12.49 13.24
CA ARG A 188 -12.31 -13.09 14.38
C ARG A 188 -12.32 -14.61 14.34
N THR A 189 -13.41 -15.24 13.89
CA THR A 189 -13.48 -16.71 13.77
C THR A 189 -12.60 -17.25 12.66
N LEU A 190 -12.19 -16.42 11.69
CA LEU A 190 -11.35 -16.81 10.56
C LEU A 190 -9.85 -16.70 10.83
N LEU A 191 -9.44 -16.14 11.98
CA LEU A 191 -8.03 -15.96 12.33
C LEU A 191 -7.20 -17.26 12.22
N PRO A 192 -7.65 -18.44 12.68
CA PRO A 192 -6.88 -19.68 12.55
C PRO A 192 -6.59 -20.07 11.09
N ALA A 193 -7.49 -19.73 10.16
CA ALA A 193 -7.34 -20.05 8.74
C ALA A 193 -6.32 -19.15 8.02
N SER A 194 -5.86 -18.07 8.66
CA SER A 194 -4.83 -17.17 8.10
C SER A 194 -3.49 -17.86 7.81
N ALA A 195 -3.16 -18.93 8.55
CA ALA A 195 -1.91 -19.67 8.38
C ALA A 195 -1.76 -20.33 6.98
N GLY A 196 -2.87 -20.57 6.29
CA GLY A 196 -2.87 -21.13 4.94
C GLY A 196 -2.76 -20.10 3.81
N LEU A 197 -2.72 -18.80 4.11
CA LEU A 197 -2.75 -17.76 3.08
C LEU A 197 -1.37 -17.57 2.42
N PRO A 198 -1.29 -17.61 1.07
CA PRO A 198 -0.06 -17.29 0.35
C PRO A 198 0.41 -15.85 0.62
N LEU A 199 1.72 -15.68 0.85
CA LEU A 199 2.33 -14.36 1.12
C LEU A 199 2.11 -13.36 -0.02
N ASP A 200 2.08 -13.80 -1.28
CA ASP A 200 1.83 -12.90 -2.40
C ASP A 200 0.40 -12.36 -2.39
N ARG A 201 -0.58 -13.15 -1.91
CA ARG A 201 -1.97 -12.70 -1.72
C ARG A 201 -2.08 -11.73 -0.55
N ILE A 202 -1.37 -11.97 0.56
CA ILE A 202 -1.29 -11.05 1.70
C ILE A 202 -0.69 -9.71 1.25
N TRP A 203 0.44 -9.76 0.56
CA TRP A 203 1.13 -8.57 0.04
C TRP A 203 0.22 -7.74 -0.86
N ARG A 204 -0.56 -8.35 -1.76
CA ARG A 204 -1.47 -7.63 -2.65
C ARG A 204 -2.46 -6.75 -1.88
N GLU A 205 -2.99 -7.23 -0.75
CA GLU A 205 -3.95 -6.45 0.05
C GLU A 205 -3.25 -5.34 0.85
N TRP A 206 -2.05 -5.59 1.40
CA TRP A 206 -1.22 -4.55 2.02
C TRP A 206 -0.76 -3.48 1.02
N HIS A 207 -0.38 -3.89 -0.18
CA HIS A 207 0.00 -2.97 -1.26
C HIS A 207 -1.17 -2.10 -1.69
N LYS A 208 -2.38 -2.65 -1.83
CA LYS A 208 -3.60 -1.87 -2.10
C LYS A 208 -3.91 -0.92 -0.95
N TRP A 209 -3.78 -1.36 0.31
CA TRP A 209 -3.94 -0.47 1.46
C TRP A 209 -3.00 0.74 1.39
N ALA A 210 -1.73 0.54 1.04
CA ALA A 210 -0.76 1.63 0.93
C ALA A 210 -0.97 2.53 -0.30
N THR A 211 -1.34 1.94 -1.45
CA THR A 211 -1.37 2.66 -2.74
C THR A 211 -2.73 3.22 -3.12
N LEU A 212 -3.81 2.61 -2.64
CA LEU A 212 -5.19 3.01 -2.95
C LEU A 212 -5.95 3.52 -1.72
N GLY A 213 -5.43 3.31 -0.51
CA GLY A 213 -6.06 3.77 0.73
C GLY A 213 -6.02 5.29 0.86
N ALA A 214 -7.20 5.92 0.97
CA ALA A 214 -7.33 7.36 1.27
C ALA A 214 -7.25 7.64 2.78
N HIS A 215 -7.62 6.66 3.60
CA HIS A 215 -7.63 6.72 5.06
C HIS A 215 -6.99 5.46 5.65
N PRO A 216 -5.66 5.27 5.53
CA PRO A 216 -4.96 4.11 6.08
C PRO A 216 -5.36 3.76 7.52
N SER A 217 -5.63 4.77 8.35
CA SER A 217 -6.10 4.61 9.72
C SER A 217 -7.39 3.80 9.84
N ALA A 218 -8.36 3.99 8.95
CA ALA A 218 -9.61 3.22 8.92
C ALA A 218 -9.34 1.74 8.61
N GLY A 219 -8.39 1.46 7.72
CA GLY A 219 -7.95 0.08 7.43
C GLY A 219 -7.29 -0.60 8.62
N LEU A 220 -6.36 0.09 9.28
CA LEU A 220 -5.69 -0.45 10.47
C LEU A 220 -6.67 -0.67 11.64
N ARG A 221 -7.68 0.21 11.79
CA ARG A 221 -8.79 -0.03 12.73
C ARG A 221 -9.60 -1.26 12.36
N ALA A 222 -9.93 -1.46 11.08
CA ALA A 222 -10.61 -2.69 10.65
C ALA A 222 -9.75 -3.95 10.90
N LEU A 223 -8.42 -3.85 10.75
CA LEU A 223 -7.51 -4.94 11.07
C LEU A 223 -7.50 -5.29 12.57
N ASP A 224 -7.58 -4.27 13.43
CA ASP A 224 -7.73 -4.42 14.89
C ASP A 224 -9.10 -4.99 15.27
N GLU A 225 -10.19 -4.39 14.78
CA GLU A 225 -11.58 -4.81 15.04
C GLU A 225 -11.85 -6.27 14.61
N SER A 226 -11.21 -6.71 13.52
CA SER A 226 -11.27 -8.10 13.02
C SER A 226 -10.46 -9.10 13.83
N GLY A 227 -9.63 -8.65 14.78
CA GLY A 227 -8.69 -9.48 15.55
C GLY A 227 -7.45 -9.93 14.77
N TRP A 228 -7.31 -9.52 13.50
CA TRP A 228 -6.19 -9.93 12.65
C TRP A 228 -4.92 -9.11 12.89
N LEU A 229 -5.00 -8.03 13.67
CA LEU A 229 -3.82 -7.33 14.18
C LEU A 229 -2.88 -8.28 14.95
N ALA A 230 -3.41 -9.33 15.59
CA ALA A 230 -2.63 -10.36 16.27
C ALA A 230 -1.63 -11.10 15.36
N LEU A 231 -1.82 -11.07 14.04
CA LEU A 231 -0.88 -11.63 13.07
C LEU A 231 0.38 -10.77 12.91
N TYR A 232 0.36 -9.51 13.34
CA TYR A 232 1.42 -8.53 13.17
C TYR A 232 1.90 -8.04 14.55
N PRO A 233 2.68 -8.86 15.27
CA PRO A 233 3.10 -8.54 16.64
C PRO A 233 3.86 -7.21 16.72
N GLU A 234 4.58 -6.83 15.67
CA GLU A 234 5.28 -5.55 15.57
C GLU A 234 4.31 -4.36 15.66
N LEU A 235 3.13 -4.48 15.03
CA LEU A 235 2.08 -3.46 15.07
C LEU A 235 1.24 -3.54 16.34
N ALA A 236 0.88 -4.75 16.78
CA ALA A 236 0.10 -4.97 18.00
C ALA A 236 0.82 -4.40 19.23
N ALA A 237 2.15 -4.48 19.28
CA ALA A 237 2.95 -3.92 20.37
C ALA A 237 2.86 -2.39 20.50
N LEU A 238 2.38 -1.67 19.47
CA LEU A 238 2.17 -0.23 19.55
C LEU A 238 0.96 0.14 20.41
N GLN A 239 -0.03 -0.76 20.54
CA GLN A 239 -1.25 -0.51 21.31
C GLN A 239 -0.91 -0.35 22.80
N GLY A 240 -1.34 0.76 23.39
CA GLY A 240 -1.08 1.07 24.80
C GLY A 240 0.36 1.44 25.12
N CYS A 241 1.29 1.47 24.15
CA CYS A 241 2.64 1.96 24.38
C CYS A 241 2.58 3.47 24.71
N PRO A 242 2.95 3.89 25.93
CA PRO A 242 2.76 5.27 26.34
C PRO A 242 3.76 6.21 25.65
N GLN A 243 3.37 7.47 25.48
CA GLN A 243 4.20 8.51 24.87
C GLN A 243 4.24 9.75 25.75
N HIS A 244 5.18 10.65 25.47
CA HIS A 244 5.31 11.91 26.19
C HIS A 244 4.07 12.81 25.94
N PRO A 245 3.21 13.09 26.94
CA PRO A 245 1.90 13.71 26.70
C PRO A 245 1.95 15.12 26.08
N HIS A 246 3.01 15.89 26.36
CA HIS A 246 3.18 17.21 25.75
C HIS A 246 3.48 17.15 24.24
N PHE A 247 4.31 16.19 23.81
CA PHE A 247 4.70 16.06 22.40
C PHE A 247 3.72 15.18 21.63
N HIS A 248 2.99 14.32 22.32
CA HIS A 248 2.02 13.38 21.78
C HIS A 248 0.67 13.51 22.51
N PRO A 249 -0.02 14.66 22.37
CA PRO A 249 -1.32 14.88 23.00
C PRO A 249 -2.42 13.97 22.43
N GLU A 250 -2.21 13.38 21.25
CA GLU A 250 -3.11 12.44 20.60
C GLU A 250 -3.25 11.12 21.37
N GLY A 251 -2.21 10.67 22.09
CA GLY A 251 -2.25 9.45 22.90
C GLY A 251 -1.07 8.51 22.69
N ASP A 252 -1.37 7.21 22.63
CA ASP A 252 -0.40 6.13 22.53
C ASP A 252 0.26 6.03 21.14
N VAL A 253 1.30 5.21 21.03
CA VAL A 253 2.05 5.03 19.77
C VAL A 253 1.16 4.50 18.64
N TRP A 254 0.19 3.63 18.95
CA TRP A 254 -0.75 3.12 17.96
C TRP A 254 -1.57 4.25 17.35
N LEU A 255 -2.21 5.08 18.18
CA LEU A 255 -3.04 6.18 17.73
C LEU A 255 -2.22 7.23 16.96
N HIS A 256 -1.01 7.55 17.42
CA HIS A 256 -0.05 8.37 16.67
C HIS A 256 0.23 7.78 15.29
N THR A 257 0.57 6.49 15.21
CA THR A 257 0.85 5.81 13.95
C THR A 257 -0.34 5.89 12.97
N LEU A 258 -1.57 5.75 13.45
CA LEU A 258 -2.78 5.92 12.63
C LEU A 258 -2.82 7.32 11.98
N TYR A 259 -2.58 8.37 12.76
CA TYR A 259 -2.58 9.74 12.26
C TYR A 259 -1.41 10.04 11.33
N VAL A 260 -0.22 9.50 11.61
CA VAL A 260 0.97 9.63 10.75
C VAL A 260 0.74 8.97 9.40
N CYS A 261 0.11 7.79 9.32
CA CYS A 261 -0.23 7.17 8.04
C CYS A 261 -1.23 8.02 7.23
N ASP A 262 -2.24 8.62 7.87
CA ASP A 262 -3.17 9.52 7.18
C ASP A 262 -2.49 10.82 6.72
N ALA A 263 -1.55 11.36 7.51
CA ALA A 263 -0.72 12.51 7.11
C ALA A 263 0.16 12.18 5.90
N ALA A 264 0.77 10.99 5.90
CA ALA A 264 1.59 10.50 4.80
C ALA A 264 0.79 10.38 3.49
N VAL A 265 -0.49 10.00 3.54
CA VAL A 265 -1.37 10.01 2.36
C VAL A 265 -1.59 11.42 1.83
N ARG A 266 -1.91 12.39 2.70
CA ARG A 266 -2.10 13.79 2.28
C ARG A 266 -0.84 14.36 1.61
N ILE A 267 0.33 14.03 2.15
CA ILE A 267 1.63 14.42 1.58
C ILE A 267 1.84 13.74 0.22
N ALA A 268 1.55 12.44 0.11
CA ALA A 268 1.68 11.71 -1.14
C ALA A 268 0.79 12.27 -2.26
N GLU A 269 -0.43 12.70 -1.92
CA GLU A 269 -1.37 13.34 -2.86
C GLU A 269 -0.94 14.75 -3.24
N ARG A 270 -0.56 15.57 -2.26
CA ARG A 270 -0.02 16.93 -2.49
C ARG A 270 1.17 16.91 -3.43
N ASP A 271 2.07 15.96 -3.23
CA ASP A 271 3.32 15.83 -3.99
C ASP A 271 3.17 14.98 -5.27
N ALA A 272 1.95 14.51 -5.57
CA ALA A 272 1.64 13.67 -6.73
C ALA A 272 2.58 12.45 -6.88
N LEU A 273 2.80 11.72 -5.79
CA LEU A 273 3.68 10.56 -5.80
C LEU A 273 3.10 9.43 -6.64
N ASP A 274 3.98 8.75 -7.39
CA ASP A 274 3.60 7.51 -8.04
C ASP A 274 3.33 6.38 -7.02
N ALA A 275 2.79 5.26 -7.49
CA ALA A 275 2.43 4.15 -6.61
C ALA A 275 3.63 3.59 -5.83
N ARG A 276 4.84 3.64 -6.39
CA ARG A 276 6.05 3.10 -5.77
C ARG A 276 6.52 4.02 -4.64
N ASP A 277 6.66 5.31 -4.90
CA ASP A 277 7.08 6.29 -3.90
C ASP A 277 6.02 6.48 -2.81
N ARG A 278 4.72 6.42 -3.17
CA ARG A 278 3.62 6.36 -2.19
C ARG A 278 3.78 5.16 -1.26
N ALA A 279 3.98 3.96 -1.81
CA ALA A 279 4.18 2.76 -0.98
C ALA A 279 5.37 2.92 -0.03
N VAL A 280 6.51 3.44 -0.50
CA VAL A 280 7.69 3.70 0.36
C VAL A 280 7.32 4.61 1.52
N LEU A 281 6.65 5.75 1.25
CA LEU A 281 6.28 6.71 2.30
C LEU A 281 5.28 6.12 3.29
N ILE A 282 4.23 5.44 2.82
CA ILE A 282 3.19 4.88 3.70
C ILE A 282 3.74 3.75 4.58
N PHE A 283 4.58 2.85 4.04
CA PHE A 283 5.21 1.81 4.86
C PHE A 283 6.26 2.37 5.81
N ALA A 284 6.99 3.42 5.42
CA ALA A 284 7.89 4.11 6.36
C ALA A 284 7.12 4.78 7.50
N ALA A 285 5.99 5.44 7.20
CA ALA A 285 5.07 6.00 8.19
C ALA A 285 4.52 4.93 9.14
N LEU A 286 4.08 3.78 8.62
CA LEU A 286 3.61 2.65 9.44
C LEU A 286 4.70 2.11 10.38
N CYS A 287 5.95 2.13 9.93
CA CYS A 287 7.05 1.46 10.62
C CYS A 287 7.94 2.37 11.47
N HIS A 288 7.78 3.70 11.41
CA HIS A 288 8.76 4.64 11.98
C HIS A 288 8.98 4.43 13.49
N ASP A 289 7.92 4.04 14.19
CA ASP A 289 7.88 3.92 15.65
C ASP A 289 7.82 2.49 16.19
N LEU A 290 8.04 1.46 15.35
CA LEU A 290 8.04 0.07 15.81
C LEU A 290 9.07 -0.20 16.92
N GLY A 291 10.12 0.63 16.99
CA GLY A 291 11.13 0.54 18.05
C GLY A 291 10.70 1.13 19.39
N LYS A 292 9.57 1.86 19.49
CA LYS A 292 9.14 2.49 20.75
C LYS A 292 8.77 1.46 21.81
N PRO A 293 7.93 0.42 21.56
CA PRO A 293 7.57 -0.55 22.59
C PRO A 293 8.76 -1.22 23.31
N PRO A 294 9.80 -1.75 22.61
CA PRO A 294 10.93 -2.38 23.30
C PRO A 294 11.92 -1.40 23.95
N THR A 295 11.79 -0.09 23.70
CA THR A 295 12.74 0.92 24.22
C THR A 295 12.10 1.91 25.18
N THR A 296 10.77 1.86 25.36
CA THR A 296 10.06 2.81 26.21
C THR A 296 10.30 2.50 27.68
N ILE A 297 10.80 3.50 28.39
CA ILE A 297 11.04 3.50 29.83
C ILE A 297 10.21 4.62 30.47
N VAL A 298 9.68 4.36 31.66
CA VAL A 298 9.00 5.35 32.51
C VAL A 298 9.78 5.38 33.82
N GLU A 299 10.47 6.50 34.07
CA GLU A 299 11.28 6.70 35.27
C GLU A 299 10.43 7.32 36.40
N GLU A 300 11.06 7.75 37.50
CA GLU A 300 10.38 8.28 38.69
C GLU A 300 9.48 9.50 38.42
N ASP A 301 9.77 10.28 37.38
CA ASP A 301 8.96 11.44 36.98
C ASP A 301 7.66 11.08 36.25
N GLY A 302 7.45 9.78 35.95
CA GLY A 302 6.28 9.29 35.25
C GLY A 302 6.23 9.65 33.76
N ILE A 303 7.29 10.23 33.20
CA ILE A 303 7.33 10.68 31.79
C ILE A 303 7.91 9.57 30.91
N PRO A 304 7.14 9.03 29.94
CA PRO A 304 7.63 8.01 29.02
C PRO A 304 8.69 8.56 28.07
N ARG A 305 9.77 7.80 27.88
CA ARG A 305 10.86 8.10 26.95
C ARG A 305 11.26 6.85 26.19
N SER A 306 11.56 6.97 24.91
CA SER A 306 11.93 5.83 24.04
C SER A 306 13.32 6.04 23.41
N PRO A 307 14.40 6.00 24.20
CA PRO A 307 15.76 6.24 23.71
C PRO A 307 16.16 5.21 22.64
N GLY A 308 16.68 5.70 21.52
CA GLY A 308 17.20 4.84 20.44
C GLY A 308 16.13 4.08 19.64
N HIS A 309 14.83 4.37 19.81
CA HIS A 309 13.75 3.65 19.13
C HIS A 309 13.91 3.64 17.60
N ALA A 310 14.39 4.72 16.99
CA ALA A 310 14.61 4.76 15.53
C ALA A 310 15.58 3.67 15.05
N THR A 311 16.64 3.39 15.82
CA THR A 311 17.58 2.29 15.48
C THR A 311 17.00 0.93 15.86
N ALA A 312 16.36 0.81 17.02
CA ALA A 312 15.71 -0.43 17.46
C ALA A 312 14.54 -0.86 16.58
N GLY A 313 13.89 0.09 15.88
CA GLY A 313 12.79 -0.17 14.96
C GLY A 313 13.23 -0.86 13.67
N VAL A 314 14.49 -0.69 13.23
CA VAL A 314 14.98 -1.27 11.97
C VAL A 314 14.79 -2.80 11.88
N PRO A 315 15.23 -3.63 12.85
CA PRO A 315 14.98 -5.08 12.79
C PRO A 315 13.48 -5.44 12.80
N LEU A 316 12.64 -4.67 13.50
CA LEU A 316 11.19 -4.89 13.55
C LEU A 316 10.53 -4.54 12.21
N THR A 317 10.95 -3.44 11.58
CA THR A 317 10.55 -3.07 10.23
C THR A 317 10.88 -4.18 9.23
N ARG A 318 12.08 -4.77 9.30
CA ARG A 318 12.45 -5.91 8.44
C ARG A 318 11.56 -7.12 8.68
N ALA A 319 11.32 -7.46 9.95
CA ALA A 319 10.47 -8.59 10.31
C ALA A 319 9.03 -8.39 9.81
N PHE A 320 8.46 -7.21 10.01
CA PHE A 320 7.12 -6.86 9.51
C PHE A 320 7.04 -6.91 7.98
N LEU A 321 7.97 -6.28 7.27
CA LEU A 321 8.01 -6.26 5.80
C LEU A 321 8.16 -7.68 5.21
N ALA A 322 8.95 -8.54 5.84
CA ALA A 322 9.05 -9.95 5.46
C ALA A 322 7.74 -10.71 5.75
N ARG A 323 7.11 -10.46 6.91
CA ARG A 323 5.86 -11.10 7.34
C ARG A 323 4.70 -10.82 6.40
N ILE A 324 4.59 -9.62 5.86
CA ILE A 324 3.55 -9.26 4.87
C ILE A 324 3.89 -9.71 3.45
N GLY A 325 5.03 -10.36 3.22
CA GLY A 325 5.46 -10.82 1.89
C GLY A 325 5.90 -9.68 0.96
N SER A 326 6.39 -8.56 1.49
CA SER A 326 6.78 -7.43 0.66
C SER A 326 7.94 -7.76 -0.29
N PRO A 327 7.99 -7.13 -1.48
CA PRO A 327 9.04 -7.36 -2.45
C PRO A 327 10.39 -6.80 -1.96
N HIS A 328 11.48 -7.47 -2.34
CA HIS A 328 12.85 -7.14 -1.89
C HIS A 328 13.31 -5.71 -2.15
N TRP A 329 12.67 -4.97 -3.08
CA TRP A 329 13.04 -3.59 -3.38
C TRP A 329 12.58 -2.59 -2.30
N LEU A 330 11.57 -2.95 -1.49
CA LEU A 330 10.94 -2.01 -0.55
C LEU A 330 11.75 -1.82 0.73
N GLU A 331 12.22 -2.91 1.33
CA GLU A 331 12.96 -2.89 2.62
C GLU A 331 14.21 -1.98 2.59
N PRO A 332 15.06 -2.00 1.54
CA PRO A 332 16.20 -1.10 1.43
C PRO A 332 15.82 0.39 1.36
N LEU A 333 14.60 0.72 0.91
CA LEU A 333 14.12 2.10 0.86
C LEU A 333 13.47 2.53 2.18
N VAL A 334 12.74 1.64 2.85
CA VAL A 334 12.01 1.98 4.08
C VAL A 334 12.94 2.04 5.30
N THR A 335 13.86 1.09 5.44
CA THR A 335 14.67 0.97 6.67
C THR A 335 15.58 2.16 6.96
N PRO A 336 16.22 2.85 5.98
CA PRO A 336 16.98 4.07 6.26
C PRO A 336 16.09 5.23 6.69
N LEU A 337 14.87 5.34 6.14
CA LEU A 337 13.90 6.38 6.53
C LEU A 337 13.51 6.22 8.00
N VAL A 338 13.14 4.99 8.40
CA VAL A 338 12.82 4.66 9.80
C VAL A 338 14.02 4.93 10.72
N ARG A 339 15.23 4.54 10.32
CA ARG A 339 16.42 4.74 11.15
C ARG A 339 16.73 6.21 11.42
N GLU A 340 16.53 7.06 10.42
CA GLU A 340 17.02 8.45 10.44
C GLU A 340 15.91 9.49 10.68
N HIS A 341 14.64 9.11 10.89
CA HIS A 341 13.53 10.06 10.99
C HIS A 341 13.72 11.14 12.08
N LEU A 342 14.44 10.84 13.17
CA LEU A 342 14.74 11.81 14.24
C LEU A 342 15.98 12.68 13.98
N ALA A 343 16.67 12.55 12.84
CA ALA A 343 17.93 13.26 12.59
C ALA A 343 17.76 14.80 12.65
N HIS A 344 16.55 15.30 12.35
CA HIS A 344 16.21 16.72 12.37
C HIS A 344 16.19 17.33 13.78
N LEU A 345 15.96 16.53 14.82
CA LEU A 345 15.87 16.99 16.22
C LEU A 345 17.24 17.24 16.86
N HIS A 346 18.28 16.54 16.38
CA HIS A 346 19.56 16.47 17.06
C HIS A 346 20.61 17.44 16.50
N THR A 347 20.45 17.90 15.26
CA THR A 347 21.51 18.69 14.61
C THR A 347 20.93 19.68 13.59
N PRO A 348 21.31 20.97 13.66
CA PRO A 348 20.90 21.95 12.66
C PRO A 348 21.47 21.59 11.28
N PRO A 349 20.80 22.00 10.18
CA PRO A 349 21.26 21.69 8.85
C PRO A 349 22.56 22.44 8.53
N THR A 350 23.60 21.69 8.15
CA THR A 350 24.85 22.21 7.56
C THR A 350 25.18 21.39 6.32
N PRO A 351 26.00 21.89 5.37
CA PRO A 351 26.40 21.14 4.18
C PRO A 351 26.94 19.74 4.51
N ARG A 352 27.76 19.64 5.57
CA ARG A 352 28.28 18.36 6.08
C ARG A 352 27.17 17.43 6.55
N VAL A 353 26.22 17.94 7.34
CA VAL A 353 25.10 17.16 7.90
C VAL A 353 24.23 16.62 6.78
N VAL A 354 23.84 17.45 5.81
CA VAL A 354 22.97 17.00 4.70
C VAL A 354 23.68 16.00 3.79
N ARG A 355 24.98 16.18 3.49
CA ARG A 355 25.76 15.20 2.72
C ARG A 355 25.87 13.86 3.44
N ARG A 356 26.16 13.86 4.75
CA ARG A 356 26.23 12.64 5.56
C ARG A 356 24.86 11.97 5.71
N LEU A 357 23.79 12.74 5.86
CA LEU A 357 22.42 12.21 5.93
C LEU A 357 22.02 11.57 4.60
N ALA A 358 22.22 12.26 3.47
CA ALA A 358 21.96 11.71 2.13
C ALA A 358 22.75 10.42 1.87
N HIS A 359 23.99 10.33 2.36
CA HIS A 359 24.77 9.09 2.29
C HIS A 359 24.12 7.95 3.10
N ARG A 360 23.72 8.19 4.37
CA ARG A 360 23.11 7.17 5.23
C ARG A 360 21.73 6.72 4.76
N LEU A 361 20.98 7.60 4.08
CA LEU A 361 19.66 7.30 3.55
C LEU A 361 19.68 6.36 2.34
N THR A 362 20.80 6.27 1.61
CA THR A 362 20.89 5.49 0.37
C THR A 362 20.46 4.02 0.58
N PRO A 363 19.58 3.46 -0.28
CA PRO A 363 19.08 3.98 -1.56
C PRO A 363 17.90 4.95 -1.49
N ALA A 364 17.34 5.22 -0.30
CA ALA A 364 16.32 6.26 -0.14
C ALA A 364 16.93 7.66 -0.26
N THR A 365 16.06 8.66 -0.35
CA THR A 365 16.45 10.05 -0.60
C THR A 365 16.10 10.97 0.56
N LEU A 366 16.76 12.12 0.61
CA LEU A 366 16.47 13.14 1.64
C LEU A 366 15.07 13.74 1.43
N VAL A 367 14.59 13.79 0.18
CA VAL A 367 13.18 14.14 -0.13
C VAL A 367 12.21 13.13 0.51
N GLN A 368 12.44 11.83 0.35
CA GLN A 368 11.58 10.80 0.97
C GLN A 368 11.65 10.86 2.50
N TRP A 369 12.83 11.14 3.06
CA TRP A 369 13.03 11.32 4.49
C TRP A 369 12.28 12.54 5.03
N GLU A 370 12.36 13.70 4.36
CA GLU A 370 11.67 14.91 4.81
C GLU A 370 10.14 14.71 4.81
N ARG A 371 9.59 13.99 3.82
CA ARG A 371 8.17 13.63 3.79
C ARG A 371 7.75 12.75 4.97
N LEU A 372 8.58 11.79 5.37
CA LEU A 372 8.32 10.98 6.56
C LEU A 372 8.34 11.86 7.82
N VAL A 373 9.33 12.74 7.94
CA VAL A 373 9.44 13.67 9.08
C VAL A 373 8.25 14.62 9.14
N GLU A 374 7.78 15.13 8.01
CA GLU A 374 6.56 15.93 7.93
C GLU A 374 5.34 15.11 8.36
N ALA A 375 5.21 13.86 7.91
CA ALA A 375 4.09 12.98 8.26
C ALA A 375 4.05 12.72 9.77
N ASP A 376 5.19 12.41 10.38
CA ASP A 376 5.36 12.22 11.82
C ASP A 376 4.96 13.49 12.59
N ALA A 377 5.53 14.63 12.21
CA ALA A 377 5.24 15.90 12.86
C ALA A 377 3.78 16.35 12.72
N SER A 378 3.15 16.08 11.57
CA SER A 378 1.78 16.45 11.24
C SER A 378 0.72 15.44 11.71
N GLY A 379 1.15 14.30 12.25
CA GLY A 379 0.30 13.22 12.77
C GLY A 379 -0.10 13.36 14.23
N ARG A 380 -0.04 14.57 14.82
CA ARG A 380 -0.16 14.78 16.28
C ARG A 380 -1.33 15.69 16.67
N PRO A 381 -2.58 15.40 16.27
CA PRO A 381 -3.72 16.26 16.63
C PRO A 381 -3.87 16.36 18.16
N PRO A 382 -4.23 17.53 18.71
CA PRO A 382 -4.71 18.74 18.02
C PRO A 382 -3.60 19.69 17.56
N LEU A 383 -2.32 19.31 17.60
CA LEU A 383 -1.24 20.15 17.11
C LEU A 383 -1.40 20.40 15.60
N PRO A 384 -1.08 21.61 15.12
CA PRO A 384 -1.14 21.91 13.69
C PRO A 384 -0.07 21.13 12.92
N PRO A 385 -0.29 20.86 11.62
CA PRO A 385 0.73 20.31 10.74
C PRO A 385 2.01 21.14 10.73
N GLU A 386 3.16 20.47 10.63
CA GLU A 386 4.48 21.10 10.64
C GLU A 386 5.47 20.37 9.73
N ARG A 387 6.43 21.12 9.18
CA ARG A 387 7.54 20.60 8.34
C ARG A 387 8.91 20.88 8.97
N PRO A 388 9.26 20.20 10.07
CA PRO A 388 10.43 20.59 10.86
C PRO A 388 11.77 20.34 10.14
N ALA A 389 11.79 19.46 9.12
CA ALA A 389 12.96 19.18 8.31
C ALA A 389 13.06 19.99 6.99
N ALA A 390 12.19 20.98 6.78
CA ALA A 390 12.19 21.78 5.55
C ALA A 390 13.55 22.49 5.30
N ALA A 391 14.20 22.98 6.36
CA ALA A 391 15.50 23.62 6.25
C ALA A 391 16.62 22.63 5.85
N HIS A 392 16.55 21.36 6.29
CA HIS A 392 17.47 20.31 5.85
C HIS A 392 17.29 20.00 4.36
N LEU A 393 16.04 19.94 3.88
CA LEU A 393 15.75 19.70 2.47
C LEU A 393 16.25 20.85 1.58
N ALA A 394 15.94 22.10 1.94
CA ALA A 394 16.38 23.27 1.17
C ALA A 394 17.92 23.32 1.02
N LEU A 395 18.65 23.01 2.10
CA LEU A 395 20.11 22.95 2.06
C LEU A 395 20.62 21.75 1.24
N ALA A 396 19.96 20.60 1.34
CA ALA A 396 20.31 19.43 0.53
C ALA A 396 20.09 19.68 -0.97
N GLU A 397 19.09 20.47 -1.35
CA GLU A 397 18.87 20.88 -2.74
C GLU A 397 20.00 21.78 -3.24
N ALA A 398 20.40 22.77 -2.44
CA ALA A 398 21.53 23.65 -2.76
C ALA A 398 22.86 22.88 -2.91
N GLU A 399 23.04 21.80 -2.14
CA GLU A 399 24.22 20.93 -2.21
C GLU A 399 24.11 19.80 -3.25
N GLY A 400 22.99 19.70 -3.98
CA GLY A 400 22.74 18.61 -4.93
C GLY A 400 22.60 17.21 -4.29
N ALA A 401 22.35 17.17 -2.97
CA ALA A 401 22.26 15.96 -2.16
C ALA A 401 20.81 15.51 -1.85
N ALA A 402 19.81 16.25 -2.33
CA ALA A 402 18.39 15.98 -2.00
C ALA A 402 17.89 14.64 -2.55
N LYS A 403 18.20 14.34 -3.82
CA LYS A 403 17.69 13.15 -4.54
C LYS A 403 18.73 12.04 -4.71
N ASN A 404 20.00 12.36 -4.52
CA ASN A 404 21.10 11.43 -4.72
C ASN A 404 22.11 11.58 -3.60
N ARG A 405 22.79 10.50 -3.24
CA ARG A 405 24.00 10.63 -2.43
C ARG A 405 25.05 11.45 -3.19
N PRO A 406 25.89 12.22 -2.49
CA PRO A 406 27.04 12.87 -3.12
C PRO A 406 27.90 11.84 -3.86
N ALA A 407 28.13 12.06 -5.15
CA ALA A 407 28.98 11.17 -5.94
C ALA A 407 30.44 11.31 -5.48
N PRO A 408 31.22 10.20 -5.41
CA PRO A 408 32.66 10.31 -5.13
C PRO A 408 33.36 11.19 -6.17
N LEU A 409 34.06 12.22 -5.71
CA LEU A 409 34.88 13.10 -6.54
C LEU A 409 36.12 12.34 -7.03
N VAL A 410 36.87 11.76 -6.08
CA VAL A 410 38.07 10.97 -6.37
C VAL A 410 37.67 9.53 -6.72
N ARG A 411 38.13 9.06 -7.89
CA ARG A 411 37.91 7.70 -8.41
C ARG A 411 39.24 6.95 -8.49
N GLY A 412 39.15 5.63 -8.64
CA GLY A 412 40.35 4.77 -8.71
C GLY A 412 41.33 5.19 -9.80
N ARG A 413 40.84 5.56 -10.98
CA ARG A 413 41.67 6.06 -12.10
C ARG A 413 42.48 7.31 -11.73
N ASP A 414 41.94 8.17 -10.87
CA ASP A 414 42.55 9.44 -10.51
C ASP A 414 43.74 9.18 -9.57
N LEU A 415 43.58 8.27 -8.61
CA LEU A 415 44.67 7.84 -7.72
C LEU A 415 45.73 6.98 -8.45
N ILE A 416 45.32 6.12 -9.39
CA ILE A 416 46.26 5.34 -10.22
C ILE A 416 47.12 6.27 -11.07
N ALA A 417 46.52 7.29 -11.70
CA ALA A 417 47.26 8.31 -12.44
C ALA A 417 48.22 9.11 -11.55
N ALA A 418 47.91 9.24 -10.26
CA ALA A 418 48.76 9.87 -9.25
C ALA A 418 49.80 8.90 -8.63
N GLY A 419 49.98 7.69 -9.17
CA GLY A 419 51.01 6.75 -8.74
C GLY A 419 50.61 5.77 -7.64
N VAL A 420 49.31 5.66 -7.31
CA VAL A 420 48.82 4.65 -6.36
C VAL A 420 48.60 3.31 -7.07
N GLU A 421 49.33 2.28 -6.65
CA GLU A 421 49.20 0.93 -7.21
C GLU A 421 47.80 0.31 -6.99
N PRO A 422 47.24 -0.40 -7.99
CA PRO A 422 45.99 -1.13 -7.83
C PRO A 422 46.07 -2.20 -6.72
N GLY A 423 45.05 -2.27 -5.85
CA GLY A 423 44.96 -3.29 -4.81
C GLY A 423 44.04 -2.91 -3.64
N PRO A 424 44.00 -3.72 -2.55
CA PRO A 424 43.16 -3.45 -1.37
C PRO A 424 43.41 -2.07 -0.75
N ARG A 425 44.65 -1.57 -0.83
CA ARG A 425 45.05 -0.24 -0.37
C ARG A 425 44.31 0.87 -1.12
N LEU A 426 44.24 0.80 -2.45
CA LEU A 426 43.51 1.78 -3.27
C LEU A 426 42.04 1.87 -2.82
N GLY A 427 41.39 0.73 -2.57
CA GLY A 427 40.02 0.70 -2.07
C GLY A 427 39.86 1.36 -0.70
N ALA A 428 40.81 1.17 0.22
CA ALA A 428 40.80 1.84 1.52
C ALA A 428 40.99 3.36 1.40
N LEU A 429 41.86 3.81 0.50
CA LEU A 429 42.08 5.24 0.22
C LEU A 429 40.84 5.90 -0.38
N LEU A 430 40.17 5.23 -1.34
CA LEU A 430 38.92 5.73 -1.91
C LEU A 430 37.82 5.86 -0.86
N ARG A 431 37.72 4.92 0.09
CA ARG A 431 36.76 5.02 1.21
C ARG A 431 37.09 6.21 2.11
N ARG A 432 38.34 6.36 2.55
CA ARG A 432 38.79 7.51 3.37
C ARG A 432 38.57 8.85 2.66
N ALA A 433 38.92 8.93 1.39
CA ALA A 433 38.71 10.12 0.57
C ALA A 433 37.23 10.48 0.50
N TYR A 434 36.37 9.50 0.30
CA TYR A 434 34.93 9.73 0.26
C TYR A 434 34.36 10.18 1.61
N GLU A 435 34.80 9.61 2.73
CA GLU A 435 34.43 10.08 4.07
C GLU A 435 34.86 11.54 4.30
N ALA A 436 36.09 11.88 3.92
CA ALA A 436 36.62 13.24 4.00
C ALA A 436 35.86 14.23 3.08
N GLN A 437 35.46 13.78 1.89
CA GLN A 437 34.59 14.55 1.00
C GLN A 437 33.24 14.86 1.67
N LEU A 438 32.61 13.88 2.30
CA LEU A 438 31.34 14.09 3.01
C LEU A 438 31.53 15.12 4.15
N ASP A 439 32.69 15.10 4.82
CA ASP A 439 33.09 16.09 5.81
C ASP A 439 33.43 17.47 5.25
N GLY A 440 33.56 17.60 3.93
CA GLY A 440 33.91 18.86 3.26
C GLY A 440 35.40 19.19 3.33
N ALA A 441 36.27 18.20 3.54
CA ALA A 441 37.72 18.37 3.56
C ALA A 441 38.29 18.86 2.21
N PHE A 442 37.59 18.57 1.12
CA PHE A 442 37.91 19.04 -0.23
C PHE A 442 36.64 19.10 -1.09
N ARG A 443 36.70 19.85 -2.20
CA ARG A 443 35.58 20.07 -3.12
C ARG A 443 35.90 19.76 -4.58
N THR A 444 37.17 19.58 -4.93
CA THR A 444 37.58 19.19 -6.29
C THR A 444 38.31 17.85 -6.33
N VAL A 445 38.50 17.30 -7.53
CA VAL A 445 39.25 16.06 -7.72
C VAL A 445 40.71 16.27 -7.35
N GLU A 446 41.29 17.40 -7.74
CA GLU A 446 42.69 17.76 -7.51
C GLU A 446 42.99 17.90 -6.01
N GLU A 447 42.12 18.62 -5.27
CA GLU A 447 42.22 18.74 -3.81
C GLU A 447 42.08 17.37 -3.13
N GLY A 448 41.17 16.53 -3.62
CA GLY A 448 40.97 15.19 -3.08
C GLY A 448 42.18 14.27 -3.30
N ILE A 449 42.81 14.31 -4.47
CA ILE A 449 44.07 13.59 -4.72
C ILE A 449 45.15 14.07 -3.76
N ALA A 450 45.35 15.39 -3.65
CA ALA A 450 46.35 15.98 -2.75
C ALA A 450 46.10 15.57 -1.29
N TRP A 451 44.85 15.62 -0.84
CA TRP A 451 44.45 15.18 0.50
C TRP A 451 44.79 13.71 0.76
N VAL A 452 44.51 12.83 -0.20
CA VAL A 452 44.82 11.39 -0.08
C VAL A 452 46.33 11.14 0.01
N LEU A 453 47.12 11.83 -0.81
CA LEU A 453 48.57 11.65 -0.83
C LEU A 453 49.23 12.21 0.45
N HIS A 454 48.77 13.36 0.94
CA HIS A 454 49.34 14.00 2.13
C HIS A 454 49.01 13.23 3.42
N THR A 455 47.79 12.68 3.53
CA THR A 455 47.34 11.91 4.72
C THR A 455 47.81 10.44 4.70
N ASN A 456 48.74 10.09 3.80
CA ASN A 456 49.33 8.75 3.62
C ASN A 456 50.82 8.68 3.97
N GLU A 457 51.45 9.82 4.26
CA GLU A 457 52.85 9.89 4.71
C GLU A 457 52.99 9.64 6.23
N HIS A 458 51.88 9.36 6.90
CA HIS A 458 51.75 8.99 8.31
C HIS A 458 50.83 7.77 8.44
#